data_AF-A0A964KB29-F1
#
_entry.id   AF-A0A964KB29-F1
#
_cell.length_a   1.000
_cell.length_b   1.000
_cell.length_c   1.000
_cell.angle_alpha   90.00
_cell.angle_beta   90.00
_cell.angle_gamma   90.00
#
_symmetry.space_group_name_H-M   'P 1'
#
loop_
_entity.id
_entity.type
_entity.pdbx_description
1 polymer ?
#
loop_
_entity_poly.entity_id
_entity_poly.type
_entity_poly.pdbx_seq_one_letter_code
_entity_poly.pdbx_strand_id
1 'polypeptide(L)' 'MNCFTGYSLYWIFKGVTFSIAMQYEMNHRISGEDFRRQLLKYQLELMEHLSPAWRLRLEVEIADVLRNHPFRDDLNSDW' A
#
# COMPACT_ATOMS: atom_id res chain seq x y z
N MET A 1 -18.20 29.03 -7.37
CA MET A 1 -18.48 27.60 -7.25
C MET A 1 -17.59 26.85 -8.23
N ASN A 2 -16.37 26.49 -7.82
CA ASN A 2 -15.45 25.66 -8.62
C ASN A 2 -15.24 24.36 -7.85
N CYS A 3 -16.14 23.41 -8.08
CA CYS A 3 -16.17 22.13 -7.39
C CYS A 3 -15.87 21.03 -8.42
N PHE A 4 -14.61 20.85 -8.82
CA PHE A 4 -14.23 19.68 -9.63
C PHE A 4 -12.78 19.17 -9.44
N THR A 5 -11.99 19.71 -8.51
CA THR A 5 -10.53 19.42 -8.47
C THR A 5 -10.03 18.60 -7.27
N GLY A 6 -10.88 18.27 -6.28
CA GLY A 6 -10.43 17.57 -5.05
C GLY A 6 -10.58 16.04 -5.03
N TYR A 7 -11.55 15.46 -5.75
CA TYR A 7 -11.95 14.06 -5.57
C TYR A 7 -11.05 13.04 -6.30
N SER A 8 -10.31 13.46 -7.32
CA SER A 8 -9.56 12.57 -8.22
C SER A 8 -8.11 12.30 -7.77
N LEU A 9 -7.54 13.17 -6.94
CA LEU A 9 -6.13 13.10 -6.56
C LEU A 9 -5.80 11.88 -5.70
N TYR A 10 -6.73 11.46 -4.83
CA TYR A 10 -6.56 10.26 -4.02
C TYR A 10 -6.24 9.04 -4.89
N TRP A 11 -6.97 8.84 -5.97
CA TRP A 11 -6.79 7.67 -6.85
C TRP A 11 -5.46 7.73 -7.62
N ILE A 12 -5.07 8.92 -8.07
CA ILE A 12 -3.78 9.13 -8.74
C ILE A 12 -2.65 8.79 -7.79
N PHE A 13 -2.65 9.38 -6.59
CA PHE A 13 -1.59 9.15 -5.61
C PHE A 13 -1.61 7.75 -5.03
N LYS A 14 -2.79 7.12 -4.87
CA LYS A 14 -2.88 5.70 -4.52
C LYS A 14 -2.15 4.84 -5.55
N GLY A 15 -2.34 5.10 -6.85
CA GLY A 15 -1.64 4.39 -7.92
C GLY A 15 -0.13 4.67 -7.93
N VAL A 16 0.27 5.93 -7.84
CA VAL A 16 1.69 6.33 -7.86
C VAL A 16 2.45 5.77 -6.65
N THR A 17 1.89 5.91 -5.44
CA THR A 17 2.52 5.38 -4.21
C THR A 17 2.59 3.86 -4.22
N PHE A 18 1.60 3.16 -4.81
CA PHE A 18 1.67 1.71 -5.00
C PHE A 18 2.86 1.31 -5.88
N SER A 19 3.05 1.98 -7.03
CA SER A 19 4.17 1.70 -7.94
C SER A 19 5.54 1.98 -7.30
N ILE A 20 5.65 3.03 -6.48
CA ILE A 20 6.87 3.32 -5.72
C ILE A 20 7.09 2.26 -4.64
N ALA A 21 6.06 1.88 -3.90
CA ALA A 21 6.14 0.87 -2.86
C ALA A 21 6.45 -0.53 -3.38
N MET A 22 5.98 -0.86 -4.59
CA MET A 22 6.36 -2.10 -5.27
C MET A 22 7.86 -2.14 -5.57
N GLN A 23 8.42 -1.06 -6.11
CA GLN A 23 9.88 -0.97 -6.34
C GLN A 23 10.66 -1.04 -5.03
N TYR A 24 10.15 -0.41 -3.97
CA TYR A 24 10.74 -0.51 -2.65
C TYR A 24 10.76 -1.97 -2.16
N GLU A 25 9.64 -2.68 -2.21
CA GLU A 25 9.56 -4.09 -1.83
C GLU A 25 10.54 -4.94 -2.62
N MET A 26 10.60 -4.79 -3.95
CA MET A 26 11.51 -5.57 -4.79
C MET A 26 12.98 -5.40 -4.38
N ASN A 27 13.37 -4.21 -3.92
CA ASN A 27 14.74 -3.90 -3.49
C ASN A 27 15.04 -4.32 -2.04
N HIS A 28 14.02 -4.60 -1.24
CA HIS A 28 14.14 -4.96 0.19
C HIS A 28 13.50 -6.31 0.52
N ARG A 29 13.24 -7.12 -0.51
CA ARG A 29 12.47 -8.36 -0.40
C ARG A 29 13.04 -9.27 0.68
N ILE A 30 12.17 -9.68 1.60
CA ILE A 30 12.48 -10.68 2.62
C ILE A 30 11.95 -12.02 2.10
N SER A 31 12.85 -13.00 1.98
CA SER A 31 12.46 -14.35 1.53
C SER A 31 11.43 -14.96 2.50
N GLY A 32 10.43 -15.64 1.96
CA GLY A 32 9.34 -16.25 2.73
C GLY A 32 8.30 -15.27 3.29
N GLU A 33 8.50 -13.96 3.17
CA GLU A 33 7.51 -12.97 3.56
C GLU A 33 6.50 -12.71 2.44
N ASP A 34 5.21 -12.54 2.77
CA ASP A 34 4.25 -12.00 1.82
C ASP A 34 4.68 -10.59 1.41
N PHE A 35 5.04 -10.41 0.14
CA PHE A 35 5.53 -9.15 -0.42
C PHE A 35 4.63 -7.95 -0.05
N ARG A 36 3.32 -8.18 0.13
CA ARG A 36 2.37 -7.14 0.49
C ARG A 36 2.66 -6.52 1.86
N ARG A 37 3.36 -7.19 2.78
CA ARG A 37 3.69 -6.62 4.10
C ARG A 37 4.55 -5.36 3.96
N GLN A 38 5.67 -5.46 3.25
CA GLN A 38 6.55 -4.32 3.02
C GLN A 38 5.92 -3.30 2.09
N LEU A 39 5.30 -3.75 1.00
CA LEU A 39 4.66 -2.87 0.02
C LEU A 39 3.58 -2.01 0.69
N LEU A 40 2.62 -2.63 1.38
CA LEU A 40 1.48 -1.91 1.96
C LEU A 40 1.92 -0.99 3.11
N LYS A 41 2.90 -1.42 3.91
CA LYS A 41 3.51 -0.56 4.94
C LYS A 41 4.11 0.69 4.31
N TYR A 42 4.98 0.54 3.31
CA TYR A 42 5.65 1.67 2.68
C TYR A 42 4.66 2.56 1.90
N GLN A 43 3.64 1.98 1.27
CA GLN A 43 2.58 2.75 0.62
C GLN A 43 1.82 3.63 1.63
N LEU A 44 1.53 3.11 2.83
CA LEU A 44 0.88 3.89 3.89
C LEU A 44 1.77 5.05 4.36
N GLU A 45 3.08 4.83 4.52
CA GLU A 45 4.06 5.89 4.86
C GLU A 45 4.09 6.99 3.79
N LEU A 46 4.15 6.62 2.50
CA LEU A 46 4.10 7.59 1.40
C LEU A 46 2.78 8.37 1.37
N MET A 47 1.65 7.70 1.61
CA MET A 47 0.35 8.34 1.65
C MET A 47 0.18 9.26 2.87
N GLU A 48 0.84 8.96 3.99
CA GLU A 48 0.84 9.82 5.18
C GLU A 48 1.51 11.16 4.92
N HIS A 49 2.65 11.15 4.21
CA HIS A 49 3.34 12.36 3.78
C HIS A 49 2.51 13.24 2.85
N LEU A 50 1.63 12.65 2.04
CA LEU A 50 0.73 13.38 1.15
C LEU A 50 -0.51 13.90 1.89
N SER A 51 -1.14 13.07 2.71
CA SER A 51 -2.30 13.42 3.51
C SER A 51 -2.60 12.32 4.56
N PRO A 52 -2.57 12.64 5.87
CA PRO A 52 -2.97 11.70 6.91
C PRO A 52 -4.39 11.12 6.72
N ALA A 53 -5.32 11.93 6.20
CA ALA A 53 -6.68 11.47 5.90
C ALA A 53 -6.71 10.42 4.77
N TRP A 54 -5.85 10.58 3.76
CA TRP A 54 -5.75 9.58 2.68
C TRP A 54 -5.04 8.31 3.13
N ARG A 55 -4.04 8.41 4.02
CA ARG A 55 -3.43 7.24 4.68
C ARG A 55 -4.49 6.44 5.45
N LEU A 56 -5.30 7.11 6.27
CA LEU A 56 -6.39 6.45 7.01
C LEU A 56 -7.40 5.77 6.08
N ARG A 57 -7.80 6.45 5.00
CA ARG A 57 -8.68 5.85 3.98
C ARG A 57 -8.06 4.60 3.36
N LEU A 58 -6.79 4.67 2.95
CA LEU A 58 -6.09 3.54 2.35
C LEU A 58 -5.95 2.38 3.34
N GLU A 59 -5.70 2.64 4.62
CA GLU A 59 -5.60 1.62 5.67
C GLU A 59 -6.90 0.81 5.81
N VAL A 60 -8.06 1.49 5.78
CA VAL A 60 -9.37 0.82 5.79
C VAL A 60 -9.55 -0.07 4.56
N GLU A 61 -9.25 0.45 3.36
CA GLU A 61 -9.35 -0.31 2.11
C GLU A 61 -8.42 -1.55 2.12
N ILE A 62 -7.21 -1.41 2.65
CA ILE A 62 -6.26 -2.52 2.83
C ILE A 62 -6.80 -3.54 3.83
N ALA A 63 -7.31 -3.10 4.98
CA ALA A 63 -7.85 -3.98 6.01
C ALA A 63 -9.03 -4.82 5.48
N ASP A 64 -9.89 -4.23 4.65
CA ASP A 64 -11.00 -4.94 4.00
C ASP A 64 -10.52 -6.02 3.02
N VAL A 65 -9.47 -5.74 2.23
CA VAL A 65 -8.84 -6.75 1.36
C VAL A 65 -8.21 -7.87 2.19
N LEU A 66 -7.45 -7.53 3.23
CA LEU A 66 -6.75 -8.52 4.06
C LEU A 66 -7.68 -9.37 4.92
N ARG A 67 -8.88 -8.86 5.25
CA ARG A 67 -9.92 -9.68 5.91
C ARG A 67 -10.31 -10.88 5.06
N ASN A 68 -10.41 -10.69 3.75
CA ASN A 68 -10.81 -11.74 2.79
C ASN A 68 -9.60 -12.47 2.17
N HIS A 69 -8.45 -11.80 2.13
CA HIS A 69 -7.20 -12.30 1.57
C HIS A 69 -6.02 -12.06 2.52
N PRO A 70 -5.97 -12.78 3.66
CA PRO A 70 -4.91 -12.61 4.65
C PRO A 70 -3.51 -12.75 4.06
N PHE A 71 -2.51 -12.22 4.77
CA PHE A 71 -1.12 -12.44 4.42
C PHE A 71 -0.79 -13.94 4.43
N ARG A 72 0.07 -14.34 3.49
CA ARG A 72 0.58 -15.70 3.40
C ARG A 72 2.10 -15.64 3.39
N ASP A 73 2.66 -15.72 4.58
CA ASP A 73 4.09 -15.91 4.73
C ASP A 73 4.39 -17.40 4.55
N ASP A 74 5.34 -17.72 3.69
CA ASP A 74 5.83 -19.07 3.51
C ASP A 74 7.12 -19.23 4.31
N LEU A 75 6.98 -19.77 5.53
CA LEU A 75 8.12 -20.04 6.43
C LEU A 75 9.05 -21.14 5.90
N ASN A 76 8.71 -21.80 4.78
CA ASN A 76 9.45 -22.91 4.18
C ASN A 76 9.93 -22.60 2.76
N SER A 77 10.12 -21.33 2.37
CA SER A 77 10.85 -21.04 1.13
C SER A 77 12.35 -21.26 1.33
N ASP A 78 12.72 -22.52 1.58
CA ASP A 78 14.04 -23.07 1.34
C ASP A 78 14.26 -23.04 -0.19
N TRP A 79 14.86 -21.95 -0.65
CA TRP A 79 15.66 -21.95 -1.87
C TRP A 79 17.09 -22.33 -1.50
#